data_AF-A0A7S2K0D8-F1
#
_entry.id   AF-A0A7S2K0D8-F1
#
_cell.length_a   1.000
_cell.length_b   1.000
_cell.length_c   1.000
_cell.angle_alpha   90.00
_cell.angle_beta   90.00
_cell.angle_gamma   90.00
#
_symmetry.space_group_name_H-M   'P 1'
#
loop_
_entity.id
_entity.type
_entity.pdbx_description
1 polymer ?
#
loop_
_entity_poly.entity_id
_entity_poly.type
_entity_poly.pdbx_seq_one_letter_code
_entity_poly.pdbx_strand_id
1 'polypeptide(L)'
;VGKDGILYVPAPTWQPSFQPSQKPSNNLKKSNDHAIGVYSPSLSPAVSASPTMFYPITPPSSLNSDIFQPSPNPTSAKSRKALIQERIISLGISSADSFNAKSSPQSLALHWISQDDARMLGPYDQHLGQRYSLAVFYFATEGDEWKFSPMWLTGEHECYWGLSPDSATVCNE
;
A
#
# COMPACT_ATOMS: atom_id res chain seq x y z
N VAL A 1 -6.32 56.03 9.71
CA VAL A 1 -7.23 55.27 8.80
C VAL A 1 -6.58 55.24 7.44
N GLY A 2 -6.10 54.16 6.83
CA GLY A 2 -5.93 52.75 7.15
C GLY A 2 -4.94 52.20 6.12
N LYS A 3 -4.08 51.26 6.54
CA LYS A 3 -3.09 50.55 5.70
C LYS A 3 -3.76 49.40 4.95
N ASP A 4 -2.99 48.77 4.05
CA ASP A 4 -3.15 47.41 3.51
C ASP A 4 -3.52 47.34 2.01
N GLY A 5 -2.51 47.60 1.17
CA GLY A 5 -2.50 47.16 -0.23
C GLY A 5 -1.98 45.73 -0.31
N ILE A 6 -2.89 44.76 -0.37
CA ILE A 6 -2.54 43.37 -0.69
C ILE A 6 -2.52 43.22 -2.21
N LEU A 7 -1.32 43.04 -2.76
CA LEU A 7 -1.09 42.61 -4.14
C LEU A 7 -1.53 41.16 -4.29
N TYR A 8 -2.62 40.94 -5.02
CA TYR A 8 -3.10 39.61 -5.39
C TYR A 8 -2.20 39.06 -6.49
N VAL A 9 -1.42 38.02 -6.18
CA VAL A 9 -0.65 37.26 -7.17
C VAL A 9 -1.44 35.98 -7.46
N PRO A 10 -1.95 35.76 -8.68
CA PRO A 10 -2.68 34.54 -9.00
C PRO A 10 -1.75 33.32 -8.96
N ALA A 11 -2.28 32.20 -8.45
CA ALA A 11 -1.58 30.94 -8.39
C ALA A 11 -1.25 30.41 -9.81
N PRO A 12 -0.08 29.76 -10.02
CA PRO A 12 0.26 29.18 -11.31
C PRO A 12 -0.67 28.03 -11.64
N THR A 13 -1.47 28.19 -12.70
CA THR A 13 -2.29 27.13 -13.26
C THR A 13 -1.39 26.16 -14.02
N TRP A 14 -1.07 25.03 -13.39
CA TRP A 14 -0.48 23.90 -14.09
C TRP A 14 -1.56 23.26 -14.98
N GLN A 15 -1.53 23.57 -16.27
CA GLN A 15 -2.27 22.82 -17.28
C GLN A 15 -1.37 21.70 -17.83
N PRO A 16 -1.59 20.43 -17.47
CA PRO A 16 -0.91 19.34 -18.14
C PRO A 16 -1.42 19.24 -19.58
N SER A 17 -0.53 19.56 -20.53
CA SER A 17 -0.76 19.34 -21.97
C SER A 17 -0.72 17.84 -22.26
N PHE A 18 -1.84 17.15 -22.10
CA PHE A 18 -2.01 15.81 -22.65
C PHE A 18 -2.35 15.92 -24.13
N GLN A 19 -1.35 15.75 -25.00
CA GLN A 19 -1.62 15.40 -26.39
C GLN A 19 -2.10 13.95 -26.45
N PRO A 20 -3.26 13.65 -27.06
CA PRO A 20 -3.71 12.27 -27.24
C PRO A 20 -2.70 11.52 -28.11
N SER A 21 -2.02 10.52 -27.53
CA SER A 21 -1.18 9.60 -28.28
C SER A 21 -2.04 8.80 -29.26
N GLN A 22 -1.51 8.62 -30.46
CA GLN A 22 -2.22 8.03 -31.60
C GLN A 22 -2.74 6.62 -31.28
N LYS A 23 -3.98 6.38 -31.69
CA LYS A 23 -4.73 5.14 -31.58
C LYS A 23 -3.91 3.93 -32.09
N PRO A 24 -3.74 2.86 -31.31
CA PRO A 24 -3.09 1.65 -31.80
C PRO A 24 -3.90 1.02 -32.94
N SER A 25 -3.20 0.65 -34.02
CA SER A 25 -3.76 0.01 -35.20
C SER A 25 -4.02 -1.47 -34.91
N ASN A 26 -5.29 -1.87 -34.91
CA ASN A 26 -5.71 -3.26 -34.76
C ASN A 26 -5.42 -4.04 -36.06
N ASN A 27 -4.42 -4.91 -36.05
CA ASN A 27 -4.31 -6.00 -37.00
C ASN A 27 -4.51 -7.35 -36.30
N LEU A 28 -5.62 -7.98 -36.67
CA LEU A 28 -6.01 -9.34 -36.31
C LEU A 28 -4.91 -10.37 -36.66
N LYS A 29 -4.71 -11.34 -35.76
CA LYS A 29 -4.51 -12.74 -36.19
C LYS A 29 -5.35 -13.67 -35.32
N LYS A 30 -6.43 -14.15 -35.92
CA LYS A 30 -7.27 -15.27 -35.47
C LYS A 30 -6.41 -16.54 -35.45
N SER A 31 -6.39 -17.26 -34.34
CA SER A 31 -6.05 -18.69 -34.33
C SER A 31 -7.08 -19.42 -33.50
N ASN A 32 -7.62 -20.47 -34.10
CA ASN A 32 -8.75 -21.27 -33.64
C ASN A 32 -8.26 -22.55 -32.95
N ASP A 33 -9.14 -23.05 -32.07
CA ASP A 33 -9.37 -24.44 -31.64
C ASP A 33 -8.32 -25.19 -30.78
N HIS A 34 -8.67 -25.57 -29.54
CA HIS A 34 -9.10 -26.96 -29.20
C HIS A 34 -9.35 -27.19 -27.68
N ALA A 35 -10.56 -27.74 -27.43
CA ALA A 35 -10.94 -28.80 -26.47
C ALA A 35 -10.79 -28.65 -24.93
N ILE A 36 -11.96 -28.45 -24.30
CA ILE A 36 -12.65 -29.31 -23.30
C ILE A 36 -11.78 -30.05 -22.26
N GLY A 37 -12.01 -29.72 -20.98
CA GLY A 37 -11.68 -30.56 -19.82
C GLY A 37 -12.54 -30.19 -18.63
N VAL A 38 -13.61 -30.96 -18.41
CA VAL A 38 -14.60 -30.81 -17.32
C VAL A 38 -14.26 -31.82 -16.24
N TYR A 39 -13.96 -31.41 -14.99
CA TYR A 39 -14.16 -32.26 -13.80
C TYR A 39 -14.49 -31.46 -12.53
N SER A 40 -15.43 -32.04 -11.78
CA SER A 40 -16.28 -31.58 -10.67
C SER A 40 -15.63 -31.28 -9.31
N PRO A 41 -16.38 -30.66 -8.35
CA PRO A 41 -15.92 -30.28 -7.00
C PRO A 41 -16.17 -31.40 -5.97
N SER A 42 -15.52 -31.36 -4.80
CA SER A 42 -16.06 -32.02 -3.58
C SER A 42 -15.27 -31.78 -2.27
N LEU A 43 -15.94 -31.11 -1.34
CA LEU A 43 -16.06 -31.35 0.12
C LEU A 43 -14.90 -31.04 1.10
N SER A 44 -15.17 -30.02 1.92
CA SER A 44 -14.68 -29.84 3.30
C SER A 44 -15.20 -30.95 4.24
N PRO A 45 -14.50 -31.19 5.36
CA PRO A 45 -15.21 -31.51 6.59
C PRO A 45 -14.75 -30.71 7.82
N ALA A 46 -15.76 -30.24 8.55
CA ALA A 46 -15.97 -30.26 10.00
C ALA A 46 -14.83 -29.85 10.96
N VAL A 47 -15.07 -28.71 11.61
CA VAL A 47 -14.69 -28.37 12.99
C VAL A 47 -15.07 -29.49 13.97
N SER A 48 -14.13 -29.88 14.83
CA SER A 48 -14.42 -30.61 16.08
C SER A 48 -13.67 -29.97 17.23
N ALA A 49 -14.43 -29.39 18.15
CA ALA A 49 -13.95 -28.69 19.33
C ALA A 49 -13.43 -29.62 20.43
N SER A 50 -12.57 -29.04 21.26
CA SER A 50 -11.86 -29.56 22.44
C SER A 50 -12.78 -30.11 23.55
N PRO A 51 -12.25 -30.87 24.53
CA PRO A 51 -11.94 -30.20 25.80
C PRO A 51 -10.61 -30.66 26.45
N THR A 52 -9.74 -29.70 26.73
CA THR A 52 -8.52 -29.88 27.52
C THR A 52 -8.86 -29.95 29.02
N MET A 53 -8.49 -31.07 29.66
CA MET A 53 -8.59 -31.27 31.11
C MET A 53 -7.59 -30.36 31.85
N PHE A 54 -8.09 -29.55 32.79
CA PHE A 54 -7.28 -28.76 33.71
C PHE A 54 -6.60 -29.68 34.74
N TYR A 55 -5.26 -29.67 34.79
CA TYR A 55 -4.49 -30.21 35.91
C TYR A 55 -4.10 -29.07 36.88
N PRO A 56 -4.10 -29.31 38.20
CA PRO A 56 -3.63 -28.34 39.17
C PRO A 56 -2.09 -28.30 39.18
N ILE A 57 -1.53 -27.14 38.86
CA ILE A 57 -0.08 -26.90 38.89
C ILE A 57 0.26 -26.31 40.26
N THR A 58 1.05 -27.03 41.06
CA THR A 58 1.67 -26.53 42.29
C THR A 58 2.71 -25.46 41.97
N PRO A 59 2.78 -24.35 42.72
CA PRO A 59 3.81 -23.33 42.52
C PRO A 59 5.16 -23.80 43.11
N PRO A 60 6.27 -23.81 42.35
CA PRO A 60 7.59 -23.89 42.94
C PRO A 60 8.08 -22.50 43.39
N SER A 61 8.64 -22.49 44.59
CA SER A 61 9.19 -21.36 45.32
C SER A 61 10.28 -20.56 44.58
N SER A 62 10.33 -19.28 44.94
CA SER A 62 11.35 -18.24 44.70
C SER A 62 12.64 -18.66 44.00
N LEU A 63 12.84 -18.10 42.81
CA LEU A 63 14.17 -17.86 42.23
C LEU A 63 14.55 -16.40 42.46
N ASN A 64 15.72 -16.21 43.06
CA ASN A 64 16.39 -14.94 43.33
C ASN A 64 16.35 -13.99 42.13
N SER A 65 15.80 -12.80 42.33
CA SER A 65 15.89 -11.69 41.38
C SER A 65 17.20 -10.94 41.58
N ASP A 66 18.31 -11.57 41.20
CA ASP A 66 19.60 -10.88 41.07
C ASP A 66 19.59 -10.03 39.80
N ILE A 67 19.60 -8.71 40.00
CA ILE A 67 20.33 -7.71 39.20
C ILE A 67 19.97 -7.67 37.70
N PHE A 68 18.79 -7.12 37.38
CA PHE A 68 18.56 -6.50 36.08
C PHE A 68 19.35 -5.19 36.00
N GLN A 69 20.59 -5.26 35.53
CA GLN A 69 21.34 -4.10 35.09
C GLN A 69 20.63 -3.53 33.84
N PRO A 70 20.14 -2.29 33.84
CA PRO A 70 19.55 -1.70 32.64
C PRO A 70 20.63 -1.57 31.57
N SER A 71 20.45 -2.31 30.48
CA SER A 71 21.27 -2.24 29.27
C SER A 71 21.38 -0.78 28.78
N PRO A 72 22.56 -0.32 28.35
CA PRO A 72 22.75 1.06 27.94
C PRO A 72 21.93 1.36 26.68
N ASN A 73 21.13 2.43 26.77
CA ASN A 73 20.42 3.16 25.74
C ASN A 73 19.59 2.37 24.70
N PRO A 74 18.27 2.60 24.61
CA PRO A 74 17.53 2.24 23.40
C PRO A 74 18.14 3.05 22.25
N THR A 75 18.73 2.37 21.26
CA THR A 75 18.86 2.96 19.93
C THR A 75 17.46 3.40 19.55
N SER A 76 17.21 4.70 19.46
CA SER A 76 15.88 5.25 19.18
C SER A 76 15.32 4.51 17.96
N ALA A 77 14.35 3.63 18.20
CA ALA A 77 13.83 2.77 17.15
C ALA A 77 13.22 3.68 16.09
N LYS A 78 13.72 3.63 14.85
CA LYS A 78 13.18 4.42 13.76
C LYS A 78 11.69 4.11 13.63
N SER A 79 10.89 5.15 13.40
CA SER A 79 9.46 4.95 13.16
C SER A 79 9.24 4.15 11.86
N ARG A 80 8.11 3.45 11.77
CA ARG A 80 7.70 2.74 10.54
C ARG A 80 7.75 3.65 9.32
N LYS A 81 7.24 4.88 9.44
CA LYS A 81 7.27 5.89 8.38
C LYS A 81 8.71 6.22 7.94
N ALA A 82 9.63 6.39 8.88
CA ALA A 82 11.04 6.67 8.55
C ALA A 82 11.70 5.48 7.82
N LEU A 83 11.46 4.25 8.26
CA LEU A 83 11.99 3.04 7.61
C LEU A 83 11.45 2.88 6.18
N ILE A 84 10.15 3.10 5.98
CA ILE A 84 9.53 3.05 4.65
C ILE A 84 10.07 4.16 3.74
N GLN A 85 10.20 5.38 4.25
CA GLN A 85 10.78 6.50 3.50
C GLN A 85 12.21 6.21 3.06
N GLU A 86 13.05 5.69 3.97
CA GLU A 86 14.42 5.28 3.65
C GLU A 86 14.44 4.19 2.58
N ARG A 87 13.53 3.21 2.65
CA ARG A 87 13.42 2.19 1.61
C ARG A 87 13.07 2.79 0.26
N ILE A 88 12.03 3.62 0.19
CA ILE A 88 11.55 4.22 -1.07
C ILE A 88 12.68 5.02 -1.74
N ILE A 89 13.46 5.76 -0.95
CA ILE A 89 14.63 6.50 -1.42
C ILE A 89 15.70 5.52 -1.92
N SER A 90 16.00 4.45 -1.17
CA SER A 90 16.99 3.45 -1.57
C SER A 90 16.63 2.70 -2.86
N LEU A 91 15.33 2.55 -3.14
CA LEU A 91 14.82 1.97 -4.38
C LEU A 91 14.82 2.95 -5.56
N GLY A 92 15.12 4.23 -5.33
CA GLY A 92 15.13 5.27 -6.36
C GLY A 92 13.75 5.67 -6.87
N ILE A 93 12.68 5.33 -6.15
CA ILE A 93 11.30 5.64 -6.57
C ILE A 93 10.97 7.13 -6.32
N SER A 94 11.44 7.67 -5.19
CA SER A 94 11.32 9.09 -4.84
C SER A 94 12.64 9.58 -4.22
N SER A 95 12.93 10.87 -4.37
CA SER A 95 14.06 11.51 -3.68
C SER A 95 13.68 12.00 -2.28
N ALA A 96 14.66 12.32 -1.44
CA ALA A 96 14.40 12.91 -0.12
C ALA A 96 13.57 14.20 -0.23
N ASP A 97 13.84 15.03 -1.24
CA ASP A 97 13.14 16.29 -1.46
C ASP A 97 11.67 16.14 -1.85
N SER A 98 11.29 14.98 -2.38
CA SER A 98 9.90 14.67 -2.76
C SER A 98 8.94 14.74 -1.57
N PHE A 99 9.47 14.64 -0.34
CA PHE A 99 8.72 14.65 0.91
C PHE A 99 8.71 16.01 1.63
N ASN A 100 9.34 17.05 1.07
CA ASN A 100 9.44 18.37 1.71
C ASN A 100 8.07 19.08 1.77
N ALA A 101 7.25 18.93 0.73
CA ALA A 101 5.91 19.49 0.68
C ALA A 101 4.91 18.48 1.25
N LYS A 102 4.28 18.80 2.39
CA LYS A 102 3.34 17.89 3.08
C LYS A 102 2.13 17.48 2.23
N SER A 103 1.71 18.35 1.31
CA SER A 103 0.60 18.12 0.38
C SER A 103 1.04 17.53 -0.97
N SER A 104 2.33 17.18 -1.15
CA SER A 104 2.75 16.51 -2.38
C SER A 104 2.14 15.11 -2.47
N PRO A 105 1.89 14.58 -3.67
CA PRO A 105 1.44 13.20 -3.85
C PRO A 105 2.36 12.17 -3.16
N GLN A 106 3.68 12.40 -3.19
CA GLN A 106 4.67 11.56 -2.52
C GLN A 106 4.53 11.58 -0.99
N SER A 107 4.29 12.76 -0.40
CA SER A 107 4.07 12.89 1.05
C SER A 107 2.76 12.25 1.49
N LEU A 108 1.70 12.41 0.71
CA LEU A 108 0.39 11.79 0.97
C LEU A 108 0.48 10.27 0.86
N ALA A 109 1.09 9.75 -0.22
CA ALA A 109 1.31 8.32 -0.40
C ALA A 109 2.18 7.72 0.72
N LEU A 110 3.25 8.42 1.13
CA LEU A 110 4.09 7.96 2.24
C LEU A 110 3.32 7.95 3.56
N HIS A 111 2.48 8.96 3.81
CA HIS A 111 1.62 8.97 4.98
C HIS A 111 0.68 7.77 4.97
N TRP A 112 -0.10 7.60 3.89
CA TRP A 112 -1.05 6.51 3.71
C TRP A 112 -0.39 5.14 3.90
N ILE A 113 0.69 4.82 3.17
CA ILE A 113 1.33 3.48 3.26
C ILE A 113 1.96 3.21 4.65
N SER A 114 2.28 4.27 5.39
CA SER A 114 2.87 4.16 6.72
C SER A 114 1.85 4.07 7.85
N GLN A 115 0.65 4.62 7.69
CA GLN A 115 -0.37 4.76 8.75
C GLN A 115 -1.70 4.08 8.42
N ASP A 116 -2.17 4.20 7.18
CA ASP A 116 -3.56 3.92 6.80
C ASP A 116 -3.70 2.65 5.95
N ASP A 117 -2.64 2.22 5.27
CA ASP A 117 -2.67 1.03 4.42
C ASP A 117 -2.94 -0.24 5.25
N ALA A 118 -4.11 -0.83 5.03
CA ALA A 118 -4.57 -2.02 5.74
C ALA A 118 -3.69 -3.27 5.52
N ARG A 119 -2.89 -3.33 4.44
CA ARG A 119 -1.91 -4.43 4.26
C ARG A 119 -0.72 -4.32 5.20
N MET A 120 -0.46 -3.12 5.75
CA MET A 120 0.63 -2.85 6.68
C MET A 120 2.00 -3.38 6.22
N LEU A 121 2.31 -3.29 4.92
CA LEU A 121 3.54 -3.83 4.33
C LEU A 121 4.80 -3.35 5.07
N GLY A 122 5.78 -4.24 5.20
CA GLY A 122 7.07 -3.92 5.82
C GLY A 122 7.97 -3.09 4.88
N PRO A 123 9.01 -2.42 5.40
CA PRO A 123 9.96 -1.66 4.59
C PRO A 123 10.79 -2.53 3.63
N TYR A 124 10.78 -3.85 3.76
CA TYR A 124 11.48 -4.76 2.85
C TYR A 124 10.54 -5.64 2.03
N ASP A 125 9.24 -5.36 2.10
CA ASP A 125 8.25 -6.06 1.30
C ASP A 125 8.45 -5.74 -0.20
N GLN A 126 8.37 -6.76 -1.05
CA GLN A 126 8.55 -6.64 -2.49
C GLN A 126 7.46 -5.78 -3.16
N HIS A 127 6.25 -5.75 -2.58
CA HIS A 127 5.12 -4.98 -3.08
C HIS A 127 5.13 -3.52 -2.64
N LEU A 128 5.98 -3.15 -1.67
CA LEU A 128 6.03 -1.79 -1.12
C LEU A 128 6.24 -0.75 -2.23
N GLY A 129 7.18 -1.01 -3.14
CA GLY A 129 7.53 -0.07 -4.21
C GLY A 129 6.38 0.14 -5.21
N GLN A 130 5.76 -0.95 -5.66
CA GLN A 130 4.64 -0.90 -6.61
C GLN A 130 3.44 -0.21 -5.99
N ARG A 131 3.06 -0.62 -4.78
CA ARG A 131 1.91 -0.09 -4.05
C ARG A 131 2.09 1.40 -3.70
N TYR A 132 3.28 1.80 -3.27
CA TYR A 132 3.61 3.21 -3.05
C TYR A 132 3.49 4.01 -4.35
N SER A 133 4.05 3.50 -5.46
CA SER A 133 4.02 4.21 -6.76
C SER A 133 2.59 4.43 -7.25
N LEU A 134 1.71 3.44 -7.06
CA LEU A 134 0.29 3.55 -7.40
C LEU A 134 -0.46 4.50 -6.46
N ALA A 135 -0.13 4.54 -5.16
CA ALA A 135 -0.68 5.54 -4.25
C ALA A 135 -0.25 6.97 -4.64
N VAL A 136 1.01 7.16 -5.04
CA VAL A 136 1.49 8.45 -5.58
C VAL A 136 0.69 8.84 -6.82
N PHE A 137 0.48 7.90 -7.74
CA PHE A 137 -0.34 8.13 -8.93
C PHE A 137 -1.76 8.57 -8.54
N TYR A 138 -2.43 7.85 -7.64
CA TYR A 138 -3.76 8.19 -7.14
C TYR A 138 -3.84 9.63 -6.63
N PHE A 139 -2.95 10.03 -5.71
CA PHE A 139 -2.97 11.38 -5.16
C PHE A 139 -2.56 12.46 -6.18
N ALA A 140 -1.68 12.15 -7.14
CA ALA A 140 -1.23 13.10 -8.16
C ALA A 140 -2.31 13.45 -9.18
N THR A 141 -3.29 12.57 -9.38
CA THR A 141 -4.34 12.71 -10.38
C THR A 141 -5.73 12.85 -9.75
N GLU A 142 -5.78 13.24 -8.48
CA GLU A 142 -7.04 13.45 -7.74
C GLU A 142 -7.94 12.21 -7.82
N GLY A 143 -7.41 11.05 -7.40
CA GLY A 143 -8.07 9.75 -7.52
C GLY A 143 -9.47 9.66 -6.89
N ASP A 144 -9.75 10.50 -5.90
CA ASP A 144 -11.07 10.64 -5.29
C ASP A 144 -12.12 11.14 -6.29
N GLU A 145 -11.71 11.90 -7.32
CA GLU A 145 -12.57 12.49 -8.35
C GLU A 145 -12.73 11.61 -9.59
N TRP A 146 -12.11 10.42 -9.60
CA TRP A 146 -12.24 9.50 -10.72
C TRP A 146 -13.65 8.92 -10.79
N LYS A 147 -14.21 8.88 -12.01
CA LYS A 147 -15.53 8.28 -12.27
C LYS A 147 -15.59 6.77 -11.95
N PHE A 148 -14.44 6.11 -11.97
CA PHE A 148 -14.30 4.68 -11.70
C PHE A 148 -12.97 4.42 -10.98
N SER A 149 -13.04 4.16 -9.68
CA SER A 149 -11.87 3.96 -8.81
C SER A 149 -12.07 2.80 -7.83
N PRO A 150 -12.48 1.60 -8.30
CA PRO A 150 -12.65 0.47 -7.38
C PRO A 150 -11.32 0.11 -6.73
N MET A 151 -11.39 -0.19 -5.42
CA MET A 151 -10.32 -0.83 -4.65
C MET A 151 -9.05 -0.01 -4.45
N TRP A 152 -8.98 1.22 -4.97
CA TRP A 152 -7.82 2.08 -4.74
C TRP A 152 -7.66 2.40 -3.26
N LEU A 153 -6.41 2.38 -2.79
CA LEU A 153 -6.05 2.64 -1.40
C LEU A 153 -6.73 1.72 -0.36
N THR A 154 -7.31 0.59 -0.78
CA THR A 154 -7.82 -0.45 0.14
C THR A 154 -6.74 -1.48 0.46
N GLY A 155 -7.00 -2.39 1.40
CA GLY A 155 -6.10 -3.50 1.74
C GLY A 155 -5.95 -4.58 0.65
N GLU A 156 -6.61 -4.43 -0.49
CA GLU A 156 -6.52 -5.37 -1.60
C GLU A 156 -5.17 -5.32 -2.28
N HIS A 157 -4.75 -6.42 -2.89
CA HIS A 157 -3.51 -6.44 -3.66
C HIS A 157 -3.60 -5.38 -4.77
N GLU A 158 -2.54 -4.59 -4.94
CA GLU A 158 -2.51 -3.47 -5.87
C GLU A 158 -2.68 -3.87 -7.35
N CYS A 159 -2.64 -5.17 -7.67
CA CYS A 159 -2.99 -5.69 -8.99
C CYS A 159 -4.49 -5.56 -9.27
N TYR A 160 -5.33 -5.63 -8.23
CA TYR A 160 -6.78 -5.51 -8.35
C TYR A 160 -7.27 -4.04 -8.36
N TRP A 161 -6.38 -3.07 -8.16
CA TRP A 161 -6.75 -1.66 -8.14
C TRP A 161 -7.17 -1.18 -9.52
N GLY A 162 -8.38 -0.61 -9.61
CA GLY A 162 -8.92 -0.13 -10.88
C GLY A 162 -9.44 -1.22 -11.81
N LEU A 163 -9.42 -2.49 -11.40
CA LEU A 163 -10.03 -3.58 -12.15
C LEU A 163 -11.54 -3.61 -11.91
N SER A 164 -12.31 -3.92 -12.95
CA SER A 164 -13.72 -4.25 -12.78
C SER A 164 -13.87 -5.63 -12.13
N PRO A 165 -14.95 -5.88 -11.38
CA PRO A 165 -15.22 -7.19 -10.79
C PRO A 165 -15.18 -8.34 -11.83
N ASP A 166 -15.53 -8.03 -13.08
CA ASP A 166 -15.58 -8.99 -14.19
C ASP A 166 -14.20 -9.27 -14.80
N SER A 167 -13.16 -8.54 -14.39
CA SER A 167 -11.78 -8.62 -14.93
C SER A 167 -10.79 -9.29 -13.98
N ALA A 168 -11.27 -10.00 -12.95
CA ALA A 168 -10.47 -10.66 -11.93
C ALA A 168 -9.47 -11.72 -12.44
N THR A 169 -9.47 -12.04 -13.74
CA THR A 169 -8.58 -13.05 -14.36
C THR A 169 -7.14 -12.55 -14.61
N VAL A 170 -6.83 -11.28 -14.36
CA VAL A 170 -5.52 -10.69 -14.76
C VAL A 170 -4.44 -10.83 -13.68
N CYS A 171 -4.80 -11.08 -12.43
CA CYS A 171 -3.86 -11.18 -11.31
C CYS A 171 -3.65 -12.64 -10.90
N ASN A 172 -2.63 -13.29 -11.46
CA ASN A 172 -2.14 -14.57 -10.93
C ASN A 172 -0.92 -14.27 -10.05
N GLU A 173 -0.98 -14.69 -8.79
CA GLU A 173 0.13 -14.65 -7.82
C GLU A 173 1.21 -15.69 -8.16
#